data_AF-A0A6A8H2Q7-F1
#
_entry.id   AF-A0A6A8H2Q7-F1
#
_cell.length_a   1.000
_cell.length_b   1.000
_cell.length_c   1.000
_cell.angle_alpha   90.00
_cell.angle_beta   90.00
_cell.angle_gamma   90.00
#
_symmetry.space_group_name_H-M   'P 1'
#
loop_
_entity.id
_entity.type
_entity.pdbx_description
1 polymer ?
#
loop_
_entity_poly.entity_id
_entity_poly.type
_entity_poly.pdbx_seq_one_letter_code
_entity_poly.pdbx_strand_id
1 'polypeptide(L)'
;MGYSFSEQLKKIAEPLSNRSDIYSLGMTLYVLANDKKFPDQRDVLPEIEEISVEMNAILRKACSYYPGNRYQSAAELRKELLKLMITKYC
;
A
#
# COMPACT_ATOMS: atom_id res chain seq x y z
N MET A 1 -19.47 -18.13 -14.71
CA MET A 1 -20.09 -16.79 -14.74
C MET A 1 -19.15 -15.86 -15.48
N GLY A 2 -19.70 -15.05 -16.39
CA GLY A 2 -19.05 -14.56 -17.60
C GLY A 2 -17.86 -13.63 -17.43
N TYR A 3 -16.81 -13.90 -18.21
CA TYR A 3 -15.73 -12.98 -18.57
C TYR A 3 -16.22 -11.91 -19.56
N SER A 4 -17.36 -11.28 -19.29
CA SER A 4 -17.84 -10.15 -20.07
C SER A 4 -17.06 -8.92 -19.64
N PHE A 5 -15.93 -8.72 -20.31
CA PHE A 5 -15.05 -7.56 -20.23
C PHE A 5 -15.85 -6.29 -20.56
N SER A 6 -16.32 -5.60 -19.51
CA SER A 6 -17.09 -4.37 -19.64
C SER A 6 -16.20 -3.22 -20.12
N GLU A 7 -16.74 -2.29 -20.89
CA GLU A 7 -16.05 -1.07 -21.35
C GLU A 7 -15.46 -0.24 -20.18
N GLN A 8 -15.90 -0.47 -18.93
CA GLN A 8 -15.28 0.06 -17.71
C GLN A 8 -13.88 -0.54 -17.43
N LEU A 9 -13.65 -1.82 -17.74
CA LEU A 9 -12.33 -2.45 -17.60
C LEU A 9 -11.29 -1.92 -18.60
N LYS A 10 -11.72 -1.37 -19.74
CA LYS A 10 -10.81 -0.66 -20.68
C LYS A 10 -10.28 0.65 -20.11
N LYS A 11 -11.03 1.35 -19.26
CA LYS A 11 -10.53 2.53 -18.52
C LYS A 11 -9.64 2.16 -17.33
N ILE A 12 -9.82 0.96 -16.78
CA ILE A 12 -9.02 0.41 -15.66
C ILE A 12 -7.67 -0.15 -16.15
N ALA A 13 -7.50 -0.31 -17.46
CA ALA A 13 -6.22 -0.64 -18.10
C ALA A 13 -5.26 0.57 -18.25
N GLU A 14 -5.53 1.70 -17.59
CA GLU A 14 -4.46 2.63 -17.19
C GLU A 14 -3.44 1.85 -16.34
N PRO A 15 -2.13 2.07 -16.53
CA PRO A 15 -1.11 1.03 -16.37
C PRO A 15 -1.16 0.36 -15.00
N LEU A 16 -1.77 -0.82 -14.97
CA LEU A 16 -1.95 -1.71 -13.81
C LEU A 16 -0.64 -2.22 -13.18
N SER A 17 0.53 -1.71 -13.58
CA SER A 17 1.83 -2.26 -13.17
C SER A 17 2.33 -1.64 -11.87
N ASN A 18 2.83 -0.40 -11.92
CA ASN A 18 3.59 0.18 -10.80
C ASN A 18 2.77 0.33 -9.51
N ARG A 19 1.47 0.62 -9.62
CA ARG A 19 0.58 0.81 -8.46
C ARG A 19 0.17 -0.49 -7.79
N SER A 20 0.12 -1.57 -8.56
CA SER A 20 -0.15 -2.91 -8.04
C SER A 20 1.07 -3.43 -7.27
N ASP A 21 2.27 -3.19 -7.78
CA ASP A 21 3.52 -3.53 -7.08
C ASP A 21 3.65 -2.76 -5.76
N ILE A 22 3.29 -1.47 -5.73
CA ILE A 22 3.27 -0.66 -4.50
C ILE A 22 2.32 -1.23 -3.46
N TYR A 23 1.13 -1.69 -3.87
CA TYR A 23 0.17 -2.32 -2.97
C TYR A 23 0.74 -3.64 -2.40
N SER A 24 1.27 -4.50 -3.26
CA SER A 24 1.86 -5.79 -2.86
C SER A 24 3.04 -5.60 -1.91
N LEU A 25 3.89 -4.59 -2.17
CA LEU A 25 4.98 -4.23 -1.28
C LEU A 25 4.46 -3.68 0.06
N GLY A 26 3.46 -2.80 0.04
CA GLY A 26 2.82 -2.29 1.26
C GLY A 26 2.24 -3.41 2.13
N MET A 27 1.56 -4.37 1.51
CA MET A 27 1.01 -5.53 2.23
C MET A 27 2.11 -6.44 2.78
N THR A 28 3.19 -6.65 2.01
CA THR A 28 4.36 -7.40 2.47
C THR A 28 4.96 -6.74 3.71
N LEU A 29 5.17 -5.42 3.68
CA LEU A 29 5.71 -4.68 4.82
C LEU A 29 4.78 -4.72 6.03
N TYR A 30 3.47 -4.61 5.81
CA TYR A 30 2.46 -4.73 6.88
C TYR A 30 2.54 -6.09 7.57
N VAL A 31 2.53 -7.18 6.79
CA VAL A 31 2.59 -8.55 7.32
C VAL A 31 3.89 -8.79 8.09
N LEU A 32 5.02 -8.26 7.59
CA LEU A 32 6.30 -8.35 8.30
C LEU A 32 6.30 -7.56 9.61
N ALA A 33 5.67 -6.38 9.63
CA ALA A 33 5.55 -5.55 10.82
C ALA A 33 4.50 -6.07 11.84
N ASN A 34 3.55 -6.90 11.38
CA ASN A 34 2.41 -7.38 12.16
C ASN A 34 2.51 -8.87 12.54
N ASP A 35 3.70 -9.38 12.83
CA ASP A 35 3.92 -10.78 13.23
C ASP A 35 3.32 -11.82 12.26
N LYS A 36 3.40 -11.55 10.95
CA LYS A 36 2.83 -12.38 9.87
C LYS A 36 1.29 -12.47 9.87
N LYS A 37 0.60 -11.60 10.60
CA LYS A 37 -0.86 -11.50 10.60
C LYS A 37 -1.34 -10.70 9.38
N PHE A 38 -2.29 -11.27 8.67
CA PHE A 38 -2.96 -10.60 7.56
C PHE A 38 -4.18 -9.81 8.08
N PRO A 39 -4.57 -8.71 7.41
CA PRO A 39 -5.76 -7.98 7.79
C PRO A 39 -7.02 -8.79 7.43
N ASP A 40 -7.98 -8.84 8.36
CA ASP A 40 -9.27 -9.53 8.15
C ASP A 40 -10.18 -8.81 7.14
N GLN A 41 -10.02 -7.49 7.02
CA GLN A 41 -10.80 -6.63 6.12
C GLN A 41 -9.89 -5.91 5.12
N ARG A 42 -10.39 -5.72 3.89
CA ARG A 42 -9.64 -5.10 2.79
C ARG A 42 -9.86 -3.59 2.64
N ASP A 43 -10.87 -3.04 3.32
CA ASP A 43 -11.29 -1.65 3.09
C ASP A 43 -10.39 -0.65 3.82
N VAL A 44 -10.02 -0.95 5.06
CA VAL A 44 -9.11 -0.15 5.88
C VAL A 44 -8.07 -1.06 6.49
N LEU A 45 -6.79 -0.75 6.24
CA LEU A 45 -5.68 -1.47 6.86
C LEU A 45 -5.67 -1.13 8.37
N PRO A 46 -5.76 -2.12 9.28
CA PRO A 46 -5.71 -1.91 10.73
C PRO A 46 -4.40 -1.25 11.17
N GLU A 47 -4.40 -0.51 12.29
CA GLU A 47 -3.15 -0.03 12.88
C GLU A 47 -2.40 -1.21 13.54
N ILE A 48 -1.06 -1.18 13.49
CA ILE A 48 -0.18 -2.06 14.25
C ILE A 48 0.36 -1.22 15.43
N GLU A 49 0.13 -1.65 16.67
CA GLU A 49 0.49 -0.86 17.87
C GLU A 49 2.01 -0.79 18.08
N GLU A 50 2.74 -1.79 17.62
CA GLU A 50 4.18 -1.98 17.83
C GLU A 50 5.05 -1.12 16.90
N ILE A 51 4.45 -0.40 15.94
CA ILE A 51 5.15 0.50 15.02
C ILE A 51 4.66 1.93 15.17
N SER A 52 5.46 2.89 14.69
CA SER A 52 5.10 4.30 14.82
C SER A 52 3.85 4.67 14.00
N VAL A 53 3.18 5.73 14.42
CA VAL A 53 2.00 6.30 13.73
C VAL A 53 2.33 6.64 12.27
N GLU A 54 3.55 7.14 12.02
CA GLU A 54 4.02 7.48 10.69
C GLU A 54 4.21 6.24 9.81
N MET A 55 4.78 5.14 10.36
CA MET A 55 4.91 3.88 9.62
C MET A 55 3.53 3.33 9.24
N ASN A 56 2.60 3.34 10.19
CA ASN A 56 1.21 3.00 9.99
C ASN A 56 0.56 3.82 8.87
N ALA A 57 0.79 5.14 8.84
CA ALA A 57 0.28 6.02 7.79
C ALA A 57 0.87 5.70 6.41
N ILE A 58 2.17 5.40 6.32
CA ILE A 58 2.82 4.97 5.07
C ILE A 58 2.20 3.67 4.56
N LEU A 59 2.01 2.68 5.44
CA LEU A 59 1.39 1.40 5.09
C LEU A 59 -0.05 1.57 4.62
N ARG A 60 -0.87 2.37 5.33
CA ARG A 60 -2.24 2.70 4.91
C ARG A 60 -2.31 3.33 3.53
N LYS A 61 -1.40 4.27 3.24
CA LYS A 61 -1.35 4.91 1.92
C LYS A 61 -0.93 3.93 0.83
N ALA A 62 0.10 3.13 1.05
CA ALA A 62 0.54 2.11 0.08
C ALA A 62 -0.55 1.08 -0.23
N CYS A 63 -1.29 0.65 0.80
CA CYS A 63 -2.36 -0.34 0.72
C CYS A 63 -3.75 0.25 0.43
N SER A 64 -3.85 1.51 -0.02
CA SER A 64 -5.17 2.11 -0.29
C SER A 64 -5.91 1.35 -1.39
N TYR A 65 -7.21 1.08 -1.19
CA TYR A 65 -8.04 0.38 -2.17
C TYR A 65 -8.00 1.06 -3.53
N TYR A 66 -8.23 2.37 -3.55
CA TYR A 66 -8.17 3.17 -4.77
C TYR A 66 -6.72 3.39 -5.19
N PRO A 67 -6.31 2.94 -6.40
CA PRO A 67 -4.95 3.18 -6.87
C PRO A 67 -4.59 4.64 -6.76
N GLY A 68 -5.51 5.55 -7.15
CA GLY A 68 -5.45 7.02 -7.04
C GLY A 68 -4.76 7.54 -5.78
N ASN A 69 -5.08 6.93 -4.64
CA ASN A 69 -4.68 7.36 -3.31
C ASN A 69 -3.34 6.78 -2.84
N ARG A 70 -2.80 5.79 -3.57
CA ARG A 70 -1.48 5.20 -3.31
C ARG A 70 -0.37 6.17 -3.70
N TYR A 71 0.87 5.80 -3.36
CA TYR A 71 2.05 6.42 -3.97
C TYR A 71 2.02 6.22 -5.48
N GLN A 72 2.35 7.26 -6.24
CA GLN A 72 2.32 7.19 -7.71
C GLN A 72 3.56 6.49 -8.27
N SER A 73 4.62 6.37 -7.46
CA SER A 73 5.87 5.68 -7.82
C SER A 73 6.54 5.03 -6.61
N ALA A 74 7.38 4.02 -6.86
CA ALA A 74 8.21 3.41 -5.83
C ALA A 74 9.21 4.42 -5.22
N ALA A 75 9.63 5.43 -5.98
CA ALA A 75 10.50 6.50 -5.50
C ALA A 75 9.82 7.36 -4.42
N GLU A 76 8.52 7.63 -4.56
CA GLU A 76 7.75 8.33 -3.52
C GLU A 76 7.64 7.51 -2.24
N LEU A 77 7.30 6.21 -2.34
CA LEU A 77 7.24 5.32 -1.19
C LEU A 77 8.60 5.24 -0.48
N ARG A 78 9.68 5.05 -1.25
CA ARG A 78 11.06 5.03 -0.73
C ARG A 78 11.40 6.33 -0.01
N LYS A 79 11.03 7.48 -0.55
CA LYS A 79 11.31 8.78 0.06
C LYS A 79 10.68 8.88 1.45
N GLU A 80 9.43 8.44 1.61
CA GLU A 80 8.75 8.48 2.90
C GLU A 80 9.35 7.48 3.91
N LEU A 81 9.70 6.27 3.47
CA LEU A 81 10.39 5.30 4.31
C LEU A 81 11.75 5.82 4.79
N LEU A 82 12.52 6.46 3.90
CA LEU A 82 13.82 7.04 4.26
C LEU A 82 13.70 8.22 5.23
N LYS A 83 12.70 9.10 5.04
CA LYS A 83 12.42 10.16 6.00
C LYS A 83 12.18 9.59 7.38
N LEU A 84 11.34 8.54 7.48
CA LEU A 84 11.05 7.89 8.75
C LEU A 84 12.32 7.31 9.40
N MET A 85 13.22 6.70 8.63
CA MET A 85 14.49 6.20 9.15
C MET A 85 15.38 7.32 9.67
N ILE A 86 15.54 8.42 8.91
CA ILE A 86 16.40 9.54 9.31
C ILE A 86 15.89 10.18 10.60
N THR A 87 14.58 10.40 10.72
CA THR A 87 13.98 11.00 11.93
C THR A 87 14.13 10.13 13.18
N LYS A 88 14.32 8.81 13.03
CA LYS A 88 14.49 7.89 14.17
C LYS A 88 15.93 7.82 14.71
N TYR A 89 16.91 8.31 13.96
CA TYR A 89 18.35 8.22 14.29
C TYR A 89 19.04 9.59 14.35
N CYS A 90 18.27 10.68 14.43
CA CYS A 90 18.76 12.04 14.68
C CYS A 90 18.32 12.52 16.06
#